data_AF-A0A9Q7THM9-F1
#
_entry.id   AF-A0A9Q7THM9-F1
#
_cell.length_a   1.000
_cell.length_b   1.000
_cell.length_c   1.000
_cell.angle_alpha   90.00
_cell.angle_beta   90.00
_cell.angle_gamma   90.00
#
_symmetry.space_group_name_H-M   'P 1'
#
loop_
_entity.id
_entity.type
_entity.pdbx_description
1 polymer ?
#
loop_
_entity_poly.entity_id
_entity_poly.type
_entity_poly.pdbx_seq_one_letter_code
_entity_poly.pdbx_strand_id
1 'polypeptide(L)'
;MDGNVCADGSPTGFAYNLKANATELLIFFIGGGACWNTDGCFTHISSVNLKGYGNATFQAKDRLSFENQLILTSRNPAAKNPWAKSSFVFVLYCTGDFHAGNAVTTYAGAPAPIHHKGHQNFQNILKFLADAVPNMSDVWVTGVSAAATVPR
;
A
#
# COMPACT_ATOMS: atom_id res chain seq x y z
N MET A 1 7.03 7.51 -7.12
CA MET A 1 8.07 6.53 -7.52
C MET A 1 7.81 6.20 -8.97
N ASP A 2 8.83 6.30 -9.83
CA ASP A 2 8.64 6.10 -11.26
C ASP A 2 8.17 4.66 -11.55
N GLY A 3 7.19 4.52 -12.44
CA GLY A 3 6.59 3.23 -12.79
C GLY A 3 5.50 2.70 -11.85
N ASN A 4 5.24 3.36 -10.71
CA ASN A 4 4.13 3.00 -9.82
C ASN A 4 2.92 3.88 -10.08
N VAL A 5 1.74 3.28 -10.31
CA VAL A 5 0.52 4.02 -10.64
C VAL A 5 -0.71 3.54 -9.86
N CYS A 6 -1.63 4.46 -9.59
CA CYS A 6 -2.98 4.18 -9.10
C CYS A 6 -3.92 3.78 -10.26
N ALA A 7 -5.15 3.40 -9.90
CA ALA A 7 -6.18 2.98 -10.85
C ALA A 7 -6.48 4.00 -11.97
N ASP A 8 -6.37 5.30 -11.70
CA ASP A 8 -6.53 6.37 -12.69
C ASP A 8 -5.25 6.69 -13.50
N GLY A 9 -4.17 5.94 -13.28
CA GLY A 9 -2.87 6.16 -13.91
C GLY A 9 -1.99 7.22 -13.23
N SER A 10 -2.48 7.90 -12.19
CA SER A 10 -1.67 8.87 -11.43
C SER A 10 -0.52 8.19 -10.68
N PRO A 11 0.62 8.87 -10.47
CA PRO A 11 1.76 8.27 -9.79
C PRO A 11 1.48 7.98 -8.31
N THR A 12 2.02 6.86 -7.82
CA THR A 12 1.95 6.48 -6.40
C THR A 12 3.32 6.00 -5.86
N GLY A 13 3.32 5.39 -4.68
CA GLY A 13 4.51 4.89 -4.02
C GLY A 13 4.20 4.18 -2.70
N PHE A 14 5.09 4.37 -1.74
CA PHE A 14 5.00 3.84 -0.39
C PHE A 14 5.35 4.96 0.60
N ALA A 15 4.90 4.82 1.84
CA ALA A 15 5.38 5.65 2.95
C ALA A 15 6.35 4.86 3.83
N TYR A 16 7.16 5.54 4.61
CA TYR A 16 8.12 4.90 5.51
C TYR A 16 8.21 5.63 6.85
N ASN A 17 8.53 4.87 7.89
CA ASN A 17 8.89 5.36 9.21
C ASN A 17 10.09 4.53 9.70
N LEU A 18 11.28 4.96 9.27
CA LEU A 18 12.52 4.25 9.56
C LEU A 18 12.98 4.50 10.99
N LYS A 19 13.54 3.48 11.62
CA LYS A 19 14.22 3.59 12.90
C LYS A 19 15.72 3.48 12.69
N ALA A 20 16.47 4.39 13.30
CA ALA A 20 17.93 4.30 13.30
C ALA A 20 18.39 2.97 13.89
N ASN A 21 19.37 2.34 13.23
CA ASN A 21 19.99 1.07 13.63
C ASN A 21 19.04 -0.14 13.74
N ALA A 22 17.84 -0.09 13.15
CA ALA A 22 16.99 -1.26 13.06
C ALA A 22 17.52 -2.26 12.02
N THR A 23 17.47 -3.54 12.36
CA THR A 23 17.72 -4.68 11.46
C THR A 23 16.42 -5.40 11.07
N GLU A 24 15.29 -4.96 11.62
CA GLU A 24 13.96 -5.50 11.33
C GLU A 24 13.17 -4.53 10.46
N LEU A 25 12.43 -5.07 9.49
CA LEU A 25 11.52 -4.34 8.61
C LEU A 25 10.12 -4.95 8.66
N LEU A 26 9.11 -4.13 8.91
CA LEU A 26 7.70 -4.49 8.69
C LEU A 26 7.19 -3.77 7.46
N ILE A 27 6.83 -4.54 6.43
CA ILE A 27 6.11 -4.06 5.25
C ILE A 27 4.62 -4.28 5.51
N PHE A 28 3.90 -3.18 5.66
CA PHE A 28 2.47 -3.14 5.93
C PHE A 28 1.70 -2.72 4.68
N PHE A 29 0.79 -3.56 4.21
CA PHE A 29 -0.09 -3.28 3.09
C PHE A 29 -1.41 -2.65 3.56
N ILE A 30 -1.71 -1.48 3.00
CA ILE A 30 -2.96 -0.77 3.27
C ILE A 30 -4.11 -1.49 2.55
N GLY A 31 -5.24 -1.68 3.24
CA GLY A 31 -6.45 -2.26 2.64
C GLY A 31 -7.44 -1.21 2.13
N GLY A 32 -8.59 -1.67 1.66
CA GLY A 32 -9.72 -0.78 1.34
C GLY A 32 -10.54 -1.23 0.15
N GLY A 33 -11.07 -2.46 0.20
CA GLY A 33 -11.95 -3.00 -0.84
C GLY A 33 -11.25 -3.34 -2.15
N ALA A 34 -12.03 -3.58 -3.21
CA ALA A 34 -11.56 -3.92 -4.55
C ALA A 34 -12.71 -3.71 -5.56
N CYS A 35 -12.41 -3.66 -6.86
CA CYS A 35 -13.41 -3.59 -7.92
C CYS A 35 -13.01 -4.42 -9.15
N TRP A 36 -13.99 -4.95 -9.87
CA TRP A 36 -13.78 -5.84 -11.03
C TRP A 36 -14.81 -5.62 -12.15
N ASN A 37 -15.51 -4.50 -12.13
CA ASN A 37 -16.49 -4.10 -13.14
C ASN A 37 -16.72 -2.57 -13.09
N THR A 38 -17.47 -2.05 -14.06
CA THR A 38 -17.81 -0.62 -14.14
C THR A 38 -18.54 -0.13 -12.90
N ASP A 39 -19.46 -0.94 -12.37
CA ASP A 39 -20.26 -0.58 -11.20
C ASP A 39 -19.37 -0.31 -9.97
N GLY A 40 -18.54 -1.28 -9.58
CA GLY A 40 -17.64 -1.18 -8.42
C GLY A 40 -16.47 -0.21 -8.60
N CYS A 41 -16.06 0.10 -9.83
CA CYS A 41 -14.96 1.02 -10.07
C CYS A 41 -15.40 2.48 -10.29
N PHE A 42 -16.64 2.73 -10.75
CA PHE A 42 -17.08 4.07 -11.16
C PHE A 42 -18.42 4.53 -10.58
N THR A 43 -19.38 3.63 -10.31
CA THR A 43 -20.76 3.98 -9.92
C THR A 43 -20.98 3.80 -8.43
N HIS A 44 -20.88 2.57 -7.95
CA HIS A 44 -20.96 2.19 -6.54
C HIS A 44 -19.57 1.77 -6.07
N ILE A 45 -18.70 2.77 -5.91
CA ILE A 45 -17.27 2.57 -5.69
C ILE A 45 -17.02 1.65 -4.49
N SER A 46 -16.42 0.48 -4.77
CA SER A 46 -16.14 -0.58 -3.80
C SER A 46 -14.66 -0.66 -3.41
N SER A 47 -13.83 0.26 -3.90
CA SER A 47 -12.40 0.38 -3.54
C SER A 47 -12.02 1.82 -3.23
N VAL A 48 -11.15 2.00 -2.25
CA VAL A 48 -10.64 3.32 -1.87
C VAL A 48 -9.59 3.84 -2.85
N ASN A 49 -9.43 5.17 -2.86
CA ASN A 49 -8.35 5.91 -3.50
C ASN A 49 -8.13 5.65 -5.01
N LEU A 50 -9.15 5.17 -5.75
CA LEU A 50 -9.00 4.88 -7.18
C LEU A 50 -8.60 6.11 -8.02
N LYS A 51 -8.86 7.32 -7.52
CA LYS A 51 -8.55 8.61 -8.16
C LYS A 51 -7.27 9.25 -7.61
N GLY A 52 -6.29 8.42 -7.27
CA GLY A 52 -4.97 8.84 -6.82
C GLY A 52 -4.74 8.73 -5.32
N TYR A 53 -3.51 8.34 -4.98
CA TYR A 53 -3.03 8.21 -3.61
C TYR A 53 -1.52 8.45 -3.56
N GLY A 54 -1.16 9.69 -3.21
CA GLY A 54 0.23 10.13 -3.09
C GLY A 54 0.53 10.68 -1.70
N ASN A 55 1.71 11.29 -1.57
CA ASN A 55 2.21 11.83 -0.30
C ASN A 55 1.19 12.75 0.40
N ALA A 56 0.64 13.75 -0.31
CA ALA A 56 -0.31 14.70 0.29
C ALA A 56 -1.54 14.00 0.90
N THR A 57 -2.11 13.03 0.18
CA THR A 57 -3.27 12.27 0.65
C THR A 57 -2.92 11.38 1.84
N PHE A 58 -1.80 10.66 1.79
CA PHE A 58 -1.34 9.83 2.91
C PHE A 58 -1.08 10.64 4.17
N GLN A 59 -0.39 11.78 4.03
CA GLN A 59 -0.07 12.68 5.14
C GLN A 59 -1.33 13.23 5.81
N ALA A 60 -2.33 13.58 5.01
CA ALA A 60 -3.58 14.16 5.50
C ALA A 60 -4.53 13.13 6.12
N LYS A 61 -4.59 11.90 5.60
CA LYS A 61 -5.63 10.93 5.95
C LYS A 61 -5.15 9.80 6.86
N ASP A 62 -3.94 9.30 6.64
CA ASP A 62 -3.57 7.97 7.15
C ASP A 62 -2.36 7.98 8.09
N ARG A 63 -1.42 8.92 7.92
CA ARG A 63 -0.18 8.96 8.71
C ARG A 63 -0.43 8.86 10.21
N LEU A 64 -1.29 9.73 10.74
CA LEU A 64 -1.56 9.78 12.19
C LEU A 64 -2.21 8.49 12.71
N SER A 65 -3.07 7.86 11.91
CA SER A 65 -3.70 6.59 12.26
C SER A 65 -2.67 5.45 12.31
N PHE A 66 -1.77 5.37 11.33
CA PHE A 66 -0.72 4.35 11.33
C PHE A 66 0.35 4.57 12.42
N GLU A 67 0.72 5.81 12.72
CA GLU A 67 1.71 6.12 13.75
C GLU A 67 1.18 5.91 15.17
N ASN A 68 -0.11 6.16 15.42
CA ASN A 68 -0.63 6.26 16.79
C ASN A 68 -1.76 5.26 17.12
N GLN A 69 -2.59 4.88 16.16
CA GLN A 69 -3.84 4.14 16.41
C GLN A 69 -3.73 2.66 16.04
N LEU A 70 -3.09 2.35 14.92
CA LEU A 70 -2.96 0.96 14.48
C LEU A 70 -1.92 0.25 15.33
N ILE A 71 -2.35 -0.73 16.11
CA ILE A 71 -1.50 -1.48 17.05
C ILE A 71 -0.25 -2.07 16.36
N LEU A 72 -0.39 -2.56 15.13
CA LEU A 72 0.71 -3.23 14.41
C LEU A 72 1.81 -2.28 13.93
N THR A 73 1.54 -0.97 13.86
CA THR A 73 2.48 0.04 13.31
C THR A 73 2.70 1.22 14.25
N SER A 74 2.00 1.25 15.39
CA SER A 74 2.21 2.24 16.44
C SER A 74 3.48 1.94 17.22
N ARG A 75 4.23 2.99 17.56
CA ARG A 75 5.38 2.92 18.47
C ARG A 75 5.02 3.32 19.91
N ASN A 76 3.76 3.65 20.19
CA ASN A 76 3.31 3.93 21.54
C ASN A 76 3.49 2.67 22.42
N PRO A 77 4.21 2.74 23.55
CA PRO A 77 4.38 1.59 24.44
C PRO A 77 3.06 0.94 24.91
N ALA A 78 1.99 1.73 25.03
CA ALA A 78 0.67 1.23 25.40
C ALA A 78 0.06 0.28 24.36
N ALA A 79 0.47 0.40 23.08
CA ALA A 79 0.00 -0.48 22.01
C ALA A 79 0.59 -1.89 22.10
N LYS A 80 1.68 -2.10 22.86
CA LYS A 80 2.38 -3.39 22.98
C LYS A 80 2.70 -4.04 21.62
N ASN A 81 3.07 -3.21 20.64
CA ASN A 81 3.41 -3.65 19.29
C ASN A 81 4.69 -4.50 19.30
N PRO A 82 4.66 -5.78 18.87
CA PRO A 82 5.87 -6.61 18.79
C PRO A 82 6.92 -6.04 17.83
N TRP A 83 6.51 -5.25 16.84
CA TRP A 83 7.41 -4.62 15.87
C TRP A 83 7.78 -3.16 16.21
N ALA A 84 7.56 -2.69 17.44
CA ALA A 84 7.84 -1.30 17.82
C ALA A 84 9.32 -0.86 17.61
N LYS A 85 10.24 -1.83 17.48
CA LYS A 85 11.67 -1.62 17.20
C LYS A 85 12.03 -1.71 15.72
N SER A 86 11.14 -2.19 14.86
CA SER A 86 11.41 -2.32 13.44
C SER A 86 11.35 -0.97 12.72
N SER A 87 11.89 -0.91 11.51
CA SER A 87 11.54 0.10 10.52
C SER A 87 10.22 -0.27 9.85
N PHE A 88 9.42 0.72 9.47
CA PHE A 88 8.12 0.47 8.83
C PHE A 88 8.10 1.00 7.41
N VAL A 89 7.49 0.22 6.51
CA VAL A 89 7.11 0.61 5.16
C VAL A 89 5.62 0.36 4.99
N PHE A 90 4.91 1.31 4.39
CA PHE A 90 3.48 1.23 4.12
C PHE A 90 3.25 1.24 2.62
N VAL A 91 2.76 0.12 2.07
CA VAL A 91 2.42 0.02 0.65
C VAL A 91 1.04 0.67 0.43
N LEU A 92 1.03 1.79 -0.29
CA LEU A 92 -0.20 2.55 -0.56
C LEU A 92 -1.13 1.76 -1.48
N TYR A 93 -2.44 1.81 -1.19
CA TYR A 93 -3.45 1.09 -1.97
C TYR A 93 -4.41 2.04 -2.68
N CYS A 94 -4.39 1.94 -4.01
CA CYS A 94 -5.22 2.74 -4.92
C CYS A 94 -5.52 2.03 -6.25
N THR A 95 -5.27 0.73 -6.31
CA THR A 95 -5.31 -0.08 -7.54
C THR A 95 -6.56 -0.97 -7.63
N GLY A 96 -7.32 -1.10 -6.53
CA GLY A 96 -8.59 -1.83 -6.53
C GLY A 96 -8.50 -3.33 -6.83
N ASP A 97 -7.31 -3.92 -6.65
CA ASP A 97 -6.94 -5.25 -7.13
C ASP A 97 -6.29 -6.14 -6.06
N PHE A 98 -6.53 -5.85 -4.78
CA PHE A 98 -5.95 -6.60 -3.66
C PHE A 98 -4.41 -6.65 -3.66
N HIS A 99 -3.75 -5.64 -4.24
CA HIS A 99 -2.29 -5.62 -4.47
C HIS A 99 -1.76 -6.72 -5.41
N ALA A 100 -2.62 -7.42 -6.14
CA ALA A 100 -2.26 -8.58 -6.95
C ALA A 100 -2.27 -8.34 -8.46
N GLY A 101 -2.79 -7.21 -8.93
CA GLY A 101 -2.95 -6.93 -10.35
C GLY A 101 -1.66 -6.47 -11.05
N ASN A 102 -1.55 -6.80 -12.34
CA ASN A 102 -0.66 -6.13 -13.30
C ASN A 102 -1.34 -5.89 -14.65
N ALA A 103 -2.60 -5.48 -14.63
CA ALA A 103 -3.41 -5.27 -15.83
C ALA A 103 -3.86 -3.81 -15.98
N VAL A 104 -4.21 -3.44 -17.20
CA VAL A 104 -5.00 -2.24 -17.49
C VAL A 104 -6.28 -2.74 -18.14
N THR A 105 -7.42 -2.47 -17.52
CA THR A 105 -8.71 -3.03 -17.93
C THR A 105 -9.70 -1.91 -18.21
N THR A 106 -10.31 -1.92 -19.39
CA THR A 106 -11.47 -1.08 -19.70
C THR A 106 -12.73 -1.92 -19.57
N TYR A 107 -13.49 -1.71 -18.49
CA TYR A 107 -14.75 -2.42 -18.28
C TYR A 107 -15.83 -1.92 -19.24
N ALA A 108 -16.79 -2.78 -19.59
CA ALA A 108 -17.88 -2.42 -20.49
C ALA A 108 -18.70 -1.24 -19.93
N GLY A 109 -18.84 -0.17 -20.71
CA GLY A 109 -19.53 1.06 -20.29
C GLY A 109 -18.74 1.95 -19.34
N ALA A 110 -17.48 1.62 -19.02
CA ALA A 110 -16.63 2.47 -18.20
C ALA A 110 -16.19 3.73 -18.97
N PRO A 111 -16.07 4.89 -18.29
CA PRO A 111 -15.64 6.13 -18.92
C PRO A 111 -14.12 6.18 -19.17
N ALA A 112 -13.34 5.29 -18.55
CA ALA A 112 -11.88 5.25 -18.63
C ALA A 112 -11.35 3.84 -18.27
N PRO A 113 -10.11 3.49 -18.67
CA PRO A 113 -9.44 2.30 -18.17
C PRO A 113 -9.14 2.39 -16.67
N ILE A 114 -9.01 1.24 -16.02
CA ILE A 114 -8.52 1.07 -14.65
C ILE A 114 -7.18 0.35 -14.67
N HIS A 115 -6.19 0.93 -14.01
CA HIS A 115 -4.84 0.39 -13.83
C HIS A 115 -4.78 -0.46 -12.55
N HIS A 116 -5.11 -1.75 -12.68
CA HIS A 116 -4.89 -2.76 -11.64
C HIS A 116 -3.41 -3.15 -11.60
N LYS A 117 -2.57 -2.30 -10.98
CA LYS A 117 -1.09 -2.40 -10.97
C LYS A 117 -0.49 -2.73 -9.61
N GLY A 118 -1.28 -3.23 -8.66
CA GLY A 118 -0.86 -3.50 -7.29
C GLY A 118 0.39 -4.38 -7.18
N HIS A 119 0.45 -5.48 -7.93
CA HIS A 119 1.60 -6.40 -7.89
C HIS A 119 2.84 -5.74 -8.49
N GLN A 120 2.70 -5.06 -9.64
CA GLN A 120 3.81 -4.35 -10.26
C GLN A 120 4.35 -3.23 -9.36
N ASN A 121 3.46 -2.46 -8.73
CA ASN A 121 3.83 -1.42 -7.78
C ASN A 121 4.63 -2.00 -6.62
N PHE A 122 4.21 -3.13 -6.07
CA PHE A 122 4.92 -3.79 -4.98
C PHE A 122 6.28 -4.35 -5.40
N GLN A 123 6.39 -4.99 -6.57
CA GLN A 123 7.66 -5.45 -7.11
C GLN A 123 8.69 -4.30 -7.25
N ASN A 124 8.24 -3.16 -7.75
CA ASN A 124 9.07 -1.96 -7.85
C ASN A 124 9.52 -1.48 -6.46
N ILE A 125 8.60 -1.44 -5.49
CA ILE A 125 8.90 -1.05 -4.09
C ILE A 125 9.94 -1.99 -3.47
N LEU A 126 9.76 -3.31 -3.59
CA LEU A 126 10.70 -4.29 -3.06
C LEU A 126 12.10 -4.10 -3.64
N LYS A 127 12.21 -3.89 -4.96
CA LYS A 127 13.48 -3.61 -5.62
C LYS A 127 14.16 -2.37 -5.04
N PHE A 128 13.41 -1.30 -4.82
CA PHE A 128 13.95 -0.09 -4.20
C PHE A 128 14.39 -0.33 -2.75
N LEU A 129 13.60 -1.06 -1.96
CA LEU A 129 13.92 -1.31 -0.56
C LEU A 129 15.15 -2.19 -0.39
N ALA A 130 15.36 -3.17 -1.27
CA ALA A 130 16.54 -4.02 -1.25
C ALA A 130 17.84 -3.19 -1.31
N ASP A 131 17.84 -2.11 -2.10
CA ASP A 131 18.98 -1.19 -2.21
C ASP A 131 19.02 -0.16 -1.07
N ALA A 132 17.85 0.34 -0.64
CA ALA A 132 17.75 1.44 0.33
C ALA A 132 17.97 1.01 1.80
N VAL A 133 17.63 -0.24 2.14
CA VAL A 133 17.77 -0.79 3.51
C VAL A 133 18.44 -2.17 3.48
N PRO A 134 19.69 -2.27 2.98
CA PRO A 134 20.33 -3.56 2.70
C PRO A 134 20.68 -4.37 3.97
N ASN A 135 20.65 -3.74 5.15
CA ASN A 135 21.03 -4.35 6.42
C ASN A 135 19.85 -4.99 7.18
N MET A 136 18.68 -5.12 6.57
CA MET A 136 17.51 -5.74 7.21
C MET A 136 17.66 -7.27 7.19
N SER A 137 17.75 -7.89 8.37
CA SER A 137 17.84 -9.36 8.55
C SER A 137 16.48 -10.02 8.65
N ASP A 138 15.50 -9.32 9.23
CA ASP A 138 14.18 -9.86 9.53
C ASP A 138 13.11 -9.01 8.85
N VAL A 139 12.49 -9.56 7.81
CA VAL A 139 11.46 -8.88 7.02
C VAL A 139 10.12 -9.55 7.25
N TRP A 140 9.18 -8.79 7.79
CA TRP A 140 7.80 -9.19 8.02
C TRP A 140 6.91 -8.52 6.98
N VAL A 141 5.99 -9.28 6.41
CA VAL A 141 4.98 -8.77 5.47
C VAL A 141 3.60 -9.02 6.06
N THR A 142 2.80 -7.97 6.18
CA THR A 142 1.44 -8.06 6.72
C THR A 142 0.54 -6.99 6.09
N GLY A 143 -0.74 -7.03 6.40
CA GLY A 143 -1.72 -6.07 5.90
C GLY A 143 -3.10 -6.28 6.51
N VAL A 144 -4.06 -5.45 6.09
CA VAL A 144 -5.44 -5.51 6.57
C VAL A 144 -6.44 -5.63 5.43
N SER A 145 -7.54 -6.34 5.66
CA SER A 145 -8.67 -6.44 4.72
C SER A 145 -8.22 -6.91 3.32
N ALA A 146 -8.41 -6.10 2.28
CA ALA A 146 -7.99 -6.40 0.90
C ALA A 146 -6.50 -6.75 0.77
N ALA A 147 -5.66 -6.34 1.72
CA ALA A 147 -4.26 -6.69 1.74
C ALA A 147 -3.95 -8.08 2.33
N ALA A 148 -4.95 -8.86 2.74
CA ALA A 148 -4.75 -10.23 3.25
C ALA A 148 -4.27 -11.21 2.17
N THR A 149 -4.51 -10.90 0.89
CA THR A 149 -3.98 -11.65 -0.25
C THR A 149 -2.66 -11.04 -0.69
N VAL A 150 -1.62 -11.19 0.13
CA VAL A 150 -0.27 -10.78 -0.29
C VAL A 150 0.15 -11.68 -1.46
N PRO A 151 0.48 -11.14 -2.65
CA PRO A 151 0.96 -11.94 -3.76
C PRO A 151 2.29 -12.60 -3.36
N ARG A 152 2.45 -13.89 -3.68
CA ARG A 152 3.76 -14.55 -3.57
C ARG A 152 4.74 -13.97 -4.57
#